data_AF-A0A947ZPC1-F1
#
_entry.id   AF-A0A947ZPC1-F1
#
_cell.length_a   1.000
_cell.length_b   1.000
_cell.length_c   1.000
_cell.angle_alpha   90.00
_cell.angle_beta   90.00
_cell.angle_gamma   90.00
#
_symmetry.space_group_name_H-M   'P 1'
#
loop_
_entity.id
_entity.type
_entity.pdbx_description
1 polymer ?
#
loop_
_entity_poly.entity_id
_entity_poly.type
_entity_poly.pdbx_seq_one_letter_code
_entity_poly.pdbx_strand_id
1 'polypeptide(L)'
;MDIKSIIFNWQTLLGAVIGASAPFLLWWFTEVFIRRRRNKEDLYYLEKVVVDQINLLSDIEMTIERFLTLKVKELINNINDTPPESYSADTAFFPLFSTRPLPYDVVRKSSGSGYLDNKIAKAFSLSEDFPHIIKDLRHQFEDTLNRNEKMAFNKLNSPEVQKEQFKINVQVYEKVVREDMLGKNIPMYFKKLTETLVAIRQKSKMSSIGWKIKFDPRWRWYPYLSKKSYFEARAKVMDKMDIHFKPEVDKILKEIEESQK
;
A
#
# COMPACT_ATOMS: atom_id res chain seq x y z
N MET A 1 -16.09 14.33 -71.54
CA MET A 1 -15.12 14.05 -70.46
C MET A 1 -15.13 12.55 -70.24
N ASP A 2 -14.00 11.89 -70.48
CA ASP A 2 -13.93 10.43 -70.57
C ASP A 2 -13.91 9.80 -69.17
N ILE A 3 -14.78 8.83 -68.89
CA ILE A 3 -14.98 8.24 -67.55
C ILE A 3 -13.66 7.67 -67.01
N LYS A 4 -12.81 7.13 -67.90
CA LYS A 4 -11.47 6.61 -67.57
C LYS A 4 -10.53 7.69 -67.02
N SER A 5 -10.61 8.92 -67.55
CA SER A 5 -9.79 10.05 -67.09
C SER A 5 -10.23 10.52 -65.69
N ILE A 6 -11.53 10.50 -65.41
CA ILE A 6 -12.07 10.84 -64.09
C ILE A 6 -11.61 9.81 -63.05
N ILE A 7 -11.71 8.51 -63.35
CA ILE A 7 -11.29 7.44 -62.43
C ILE A 7 -9.78 7.50 -62.14
N PHE A 8 -8.96 7.72 -63.17
CA PHE A 8 -7.51 7.82 -63.01
C PHE A 8 -7.11 9.00 -62.11
N ASN A 9 -7.73 10.17 -62.29
CA ASN A 9 -7.47 11.35 -61.46
C ASN A 9 -7.87 11.13 -59.99
N TRP A 10 -8.98 10.43 -59.74
CA TRP A 10 -9.37 10.03 -58.37
C TRP A 10 -8.39 9.06 -57.74
N GLN A 11 -7.84 8.11 -58.50
CA GLN A 11 -6.81 7.18 -58.01
C GLN A 11 -5.51 7.90 -57.67
N THR A 12 -5.06 8.84 -58.51
CA THR A 12 -3.87 9.65 -58.23
C THR A 12 -4.06 10.52 -57.00
N LEU A 13 -5.26 11.11 -56.82
CA LEU A 13 -5.58 11.93 -55.65
C LEU A 13 -5.64 11.10 -54.36
N LEU A 14 -6.28 9.92 -54.40
CA LEU A 14 -6.28 8.98 -53.27
C LEU A 14 -4.87 8.46 -52.97
N GLY A 15 -4.07 8.15 -53.99
CA GLY A 15 -2.68 7.72 -53.84
C GLY A 15 -1.80 8.80 -53.22
N ALA A 16 -1.98 10.07 -53.62
CA ALA A 16 -1.28 11.21 -53.03
C ALA A 16 -1.68 11.45 -51.56
N VAL A 17 -2.98 11.32 -51.23
CA VAL A 17 -3.48 11.45 -49.85
C VAL A 17 -2.96 10.31 -48.96
N ILE A 18 -2.96 9.07 -49.45
CA ILE A 18 -2.41 7.92 -48.73
C ILE A 18 -0.89 8.05 -48.59
N GLY A 19 -0.18 8.43 -49.65
CA GLY A 19 1.26 8.64 -49.63
C GLY A 19 1.69 9.74 -48.66
N ALA A 20 0.94 10.85 -48.60
CA ALA A 20 1.20 11.95 -47.67
C ALA A 20 0.84 11.60 -46.21
N SER A 21 -0.17 10.74 -45.99
CA SER A 21 -0.61 10.34 -44.64
C SER A 21 0.17 9.15 -44.07
N ALA A 22 0.84 8.34 -44.89
CA ALA A 22 1.59 7.16 -44.45
C ALA A 22 2.69 7.48 -43.41
N PRO A 23 3.53 8.54 -43.57
CA PRO A 23 4.51 8.92 -42.54
C PRO A 23 3.86 9.30 -41.21
N PHE A 24 2.73 10.02 -41.24
CA PHE A 24 1.98 10.38 -40.03
C PHE A 24 1.39 9.16 -39.34
N LEU A 25 0.83 8.21 -40.10
CA LEU A 25 0.33 6.95 -39.55
C LEU A 25 1.46 6.12 -38.94
N LEU A 26 2.60 5.99 -39.63
CA LEU A 26 3.78 5.29 -39.11
C LEU A 26 4.31 5.94 -37.81
N TRP A 27 4.43 7.27 -37.79
CA TRP A 27 4.79 8.01 -36.58
C TRP A 27 3.78 7.79 -35.44
N TRP A 28 2.48 7.85 -35.75
CA TRP A 28 1.44 7.58 -34.76
C TRP A 28 1.52 6.15 -34.20
N PHE A 29 1.69 5.13 -35.05
CA PHE A 29 1.83 3.74 -34.61
C PHE A 29 3.07 3.53 -33.76
N THR A 30 4.21 4.13 -34.13
CA THR A 30 5.46 4.03 -33.36
C THR A 30 5.34 4.71 -31.99
N GLU A 31 4.77 5.92 -31.92
CA GLU A 31 4.51 6.60 -30.64
C GLU A 31 3.55 5.82 -29.73
N VAL A 32 2.46 5.27 -30.30
CA VAL A 32 1.52 4.43 -29.54
C VAL A 32 2.23 3.18 -29.00
N PHE A 33 3.11 2.56 -29.79
CA PHE A 33 3.87 1.39 -29.37
C PHE A 33 4.88 1.72 -28.26
N ILE A 34 5.65 2.80 -28.40
CA ILE A 34 6.60 3.28 -27.39
C ILE A 34 5.87 3.59 -26.09
N ARG A 35 4.77 4.33 -26.15
CA ARG A 35 3.96 4.67 -24.97
C ARG A 35 3.39 3.43 -24.29
N ARG A 36 2.93 2.44 -25.06
CA ARG A 36 2.42 1.17 -24.52
C ARG A 36 3.52 0.37 -23.82
N ARG A 37 4.73 0.35 -24.38
CA ARG A 37 5.89 -0.31 -23.77
C ARG A 37 6.27 0.37 -22.45
N ARG A 38 6.42 1.70 -22.44
CA ARG A 38 6.71 2.47 -21.21
C ARG A 38 5.68 2.24 -20.13
N ASN A 39 4.38 2.27 -20.47
CA ASN A 39 3.32 1.99 -19.49
C ASN A 39 3.40 0.57 -18.89
N LYS A 40 3.82 -0.44 -19.67
CA LYS A 40 4.02 -1.80 -19.15
C LYS A 40 5.23 -1.86 -18.21
N GLU A 41 6.32 -1.20 -18.57
CA GLU A 41 7.51 -1.09 -17.73
C GLU A 41 7.21 -0.35 -16.42
N ASP A 42 6.43 0.73 -16.47
CA ASP A 42 5.96 1.47 -15.28
C ASP A 42 5.06 0.59 -14.40
N LEU A 43 4.10 -0.15 -14.97
CA LEU A 43 3.26 -1.08 -14.20
C LEU A 43 4.07 -2.21 -13.56
N TYR A 44 5.08 -2.71 -14.25
CA TYR A 44 5.98 -3.74 -13.71
C TYR A 44 6.86 -3.20 -12.58
N TYR A 45 7.36 -1.97 -12.71
CA TYR A 45 8.06 -1.28 -11.63
C TYR A 45 7.15 -1.09 -10.40
N LEU A 46 5.91 -0.63 -10.62
CA LEU A 46 4.91 -0.49 -9.55
C LEU A 46 4.63 -1.82 -8.86
N GLU A 47 4.49 -2.92 -9.61
CA GLU A 47 4.31 -4.25 -9.04
C GLU A 47 5.49 -4.63 -8.12
N LYS A 48 6.73 -4.44 -8.59
CA LYS A 48 7.92 -4.74 -7.79
C LYS A 48 7.96 -3.96 -6.48
N VAL A 49 7.69 -2.66 -6.54
CA VAL A 49 7.73 -1.78 -5.38
C VAL A 49 6.63 -2.15 -4.38
N VAL A 50 5.42 -2.47 -4.84
CA VAL A 50 4.33 -2.91 -3.94
C VAL A 50 4.64 -4.26 -3.30
N VAL A 51 5.20 -5.22 -4.05
CA VAL A 51 5.61 -6.52 -3.51
C VAL A 51 6.74 -6.36 -2.47
N ASP A 52 7.74 -5.53 -2.75
CA ASP A 52 8.80 -5.23 -1.79
C ASP A 52 8.24 -4.63 -0.50
N GLN A 53 7.25 -3.73 -0.60
CA GLN A 53 6.61 -3.14 0.56
C GLN A 53 5.77 -4.15 1.36
N ILE A 54 5.13 -5.12 0.69
CA ILE A 54 4.42 -6.22 1.37
C ILE A 54 5.43 -7.06 2.17
N ASN A 55 6.54 -7.45 1.55
CA ASN A 55 7.59 -8.24 2.23
C ASN A 55 8.16 -7.48 3.43
N LEU A 56 8.45 -6.19 3.26
CA LEU A 56 8.94 -5.33 4.34
C LEU A 56 7.93 -5.28 5.50
N LEU A 57 6.65 -5.13 5.19
CA LEU A 57 5.60 -5.11 6.21
C LEU A 57 5.50 -6.45 6.97
N SER A 58 5.66 -7.58 6.27
CA SER A 58 5.71 -8.91 6.89
C SER A 58 6.90 -9.06 7.84
N ASP A 59 8.08 -8.61 7.43
CA ASP A 59 9.28 -8.66 8.28
C ASP A 59 9.10 -7.82 9.55
N ILE A 60 8.44 -6.66 9.42
CA ILE A 60 8.14 -5.77 10.55
C ILE A 60 7.13 -6.42 11.50
N GLU A 61 6.05 -6.99 10.99
CA GLU A 61 5.05 -7.71 11.79
C GLU A 61 5.69 -8.83 12.60
N MET A 62 6.43 -9.73 11.94
CA MET A 62 7.13 -10.82 12.61
C MET A 62 8.11 -10.32 13.67
N THR A 63 8.80 -9.22 13.40
CA THR A 63 9.75 -8.63 14.35
C THR A 63 9.03 -8.04 15.57
N ILE A 64 7.89 -7.38 15.38
CA ILE A 64 7.05 -6.90 16.48
C ILE A 64 6.54 -8.08 17.31
N GLU A 65 6.01 -9.13 16.68
CA GLU A 65 5.51 -10.31 17.40
C GLU A 65 6.60 -10.99 18.22
N ARG A 66 7.81 -11.15 17.65
CA ARG A 66 8.97 -11.68 18.37
C ARG A 66 9.37 -10.79 19.53
N PHE A 67 9.38 -9.47 19.35
CA PHE A 67 9.68 -8.53 20.42
C PHE A 67 8.69 -8.65 21.57
N LEU A 68 7.38 -8.70 21.30
CA LEU A 68 6.37 -8.88 22.33
C LEU A 68 6.51 -10.23 23.04
N THR A 69 6.69 -11.31 22.28
CA THR A 69 6.69 -12.67 22.81
C THR A 69 7.96 -13.04 23.56
N LEU A 70 9.11 -12.51 23.13
CA LEU A 70 10.40 -12.80 23.72
C LEU A 70 10.82 -11.72 24.72
N LYS A 71 10.83 -10.45 24.32
CA LYS A 71 11.45 -9.37 25.11
C LYS A 71 10.49 -8.73 26.11
N VAL A 72 9.27 -8.42 25.71
CA VAL A 72 8.28 -7.86 26.64
C VAL A 72 7.86 -8.89 27.68
N LYS A 73 7.65 -10.15 27.25
CA LYS A 73 7.33 -11.24 28.19
C LYS A 73 8.46 -11.56 29.16
N GLU A 74 9.72 -11.57 28.69
CA GLU A 74 10.92 -11.72 29.54
C GLU A 74 10.98 -10.59 30.58
N LEU A 75 10.76 -9.35 30.17
CA LEU A 75 10.71 -8.20 31.09
C LEU A 75 9.63 -8.36 32.17
N ILE A 76 8.42 -8.81 31.81
CA ILE A 76 7.35 -9.07 32.78
C ILE A 76 7.74 -10.17 33.78
N ASN A 77 8.38 -11.24 33.30
CA ASN A 77 8.84 -12.32 34.17
C ASN A 77 9.92 -11.83 35.14
N ASN A 78 10.90 -11.08 34.66
CA ASN A 78 11.96 -10.52 35.49
C ASN A 78 11.41 -9.59 36.60
N ILE A 79 10.36 -8.82 36.31
CA ILE A 79 9.66 -8.01 37.34
C ILE A 79 9.06 -8.90 38.43
N ASN A 80 8.42 -10.02 38.06
CA ASN A 80 7.82 -10.95 39.02
C ASN A 80 8.88 -11.70 39.85
N ASP A 81 10.02 -12.01 39.24
CA ASP A 81 11.14 -12.71 39.90
C ASP A 81 11.99 -11.79 40.79
N THR A 82 11.79 -10.47 40.70
CA THR A 82 12.48 -9.48 41.55
C THR A 82 11.99 -9.60 43.01
N PRO A 83 12.90 -9.76 44.00
CA PRO A 83 12.54 -9.93 45.40
C PRO A 83 11.56 -8.85 45.92
N PRO A 84 10.59 -9.18 46.80
CA PRO A 84 9.56 -8.25 47.28
C PRO A 84 10.09 -6.90 47.76
N GLU A 85 11.20 -6.91 48.50
CA GLU A 85 11.82 -5.74 49.11
C GLU A 85 12.70 -4.90 48.15
N SER A 86 12.90 -5.37 46.92
CA SER A 86 13.77 -4.75 45.93
C SER A 86 12.98 -4.02 44.84
N TYR A 87 13.47 -2.84 44.44
CA TYR A 87 13.01 -2.13 43.26
C TYR A 87 13.44 -2.88 41.99
N SER A 88 12.59 -2.87 40.96
CA SER A 88 12.90 -3.45 39.66
C SER A 88 13.23 -2.35 38.64
N ALA A 89 14.45 -2.36 38.12
CA ALA A 89 14.93 -1.42 37.10
C ALA A 89 15.48 -2.18 35.88
N ASP A 90 14.74 -3.20 35.44
CA ASP A 90 15.15 -4.00 34.29
C ASP A 90 14.95 -3.24 32.97
N THR A 91 15.73 -3.61 31.95
CA THR A 91 15.81 -2.91 30.67
C THR A 91 15.53 -3.83 29.50
N ALA A 92 14.89 -3.29 28.46
CA ALA A 92 14.68 -3.97 27.20
C ALA A 92 14.82 -2.98 26.05
N PHE A 93 15.30 -3.46 24.90
CA PHE A 93 15.49 -2.62 23.72
C PHE A 93 14.38 -2.86 22.71
N PHE A 94 13.74 -1.77 22.27
CA PHE A 94 12.83 -1.83 21.14
C PHE A 94 13.64 -2.13 19.86
N PRO A 95 13.20 -3.08 19.01
CA PRO A 95 13.95 -3.44 17.81
C PRO A 95 14.08 -2.27 16.85
N LEU A 96 15.19 -2.23 16.12
CA LEU A 96 15.40 -1.27 15.06
C LEU A 96 14.66 -1.75 13.80
N PHE A 97 13.72 -0.93 13.32
CA PHE A 97 13.01 -1.18 12.09
C PHE A 97 13.59 -0.34 10.96
N SER A 98 13.82 -0.97 9.81
CA SER A 98 14.00 -0.25 8.55
C SER A 98 12.62 0.05 7.97
N THR A 99 11.93 1.08 8.48
CA THR A 99 10.71 1.55 7.83
C THR A 99 11.07 2.49 6.69
N ARG A 100 10.54 2.21 5.49
CA ARG A 100 10.65 3.12 4.35
C ARG A 100 9.27 3.31 3.71
N PRO A 101 8.89 4.55 3.35
CA PRO A 101 7.69 4.80 2.58
C PRO A 101 7.88 4.32 1.14
N LEU A 102 6.77 4.22 0.42
CA LEU A 102 6.81 3.99 -1.02
C LEU A 102 7.53 5.17 -1.72
N PRO A 103 8.30 4.96 -2.79
CA PRO A 103 8.96 6.03 -3.53
C PRO A 103 7.95 7.05 -4.09
N TYR A 104 8.23 8.34 -3.93
CA TYR A 104 7.32 9.41 -4.37
C TYR A 104 6.95 9.35 -5.86
N ASP A 105 7.87 8.86 -6.71
CA ASP A 105 7.66 8.71 -8.15
C ASP A 105 6.49 7.78 -8.50
N VAL A 106 6.12 6.87 -7.59
CA VAL A 106 5.00 5.94 -7.73
C VAL A 106 3.66 6.67 -7.82
N VAL A 107 3.51 7.79 -7.11
CA VAL A 107 2.25 8.56 -7.06
C VAL A 107 2.21 9.66 -8.13
N ARG A 108 3.38 10.11 -8.59
CA ARG A 108 3.50 11.21 -9.55
C ARG A 108 3.08 10.80 -10.97
N LYS A 109 3.31 9.55 -11.35
CA LYS A 109 2.97 9.03 -12.67
C LYS A 109 1.53 8.50 -12.68
N SER A 110 0.70 9.00 -13.61
CA SER A 110 -0.62 8.39 -13.80
C SER A 110 -0.47 7.00 -14.43
N SER A 111 -1.14 6.02 -13.85
CA SER A 111 -1.27 4.69 -14.45
C SER A 111 -2.23 4.69 -15.65
N GLY A 112 -2.90 5.81 -15.93
CA GLY A 112 -4.00 5.88 -16.90
C GLY A 112 -5.25 5.13 -16.45
N SER A 113 -5.39 4.89 -15.14
CA SER A 113 -6.59 4.33 -14.50
C SER A 113 -6.84 5.06 -13.18
N GLY A 114 -7.88 5.88 -13.13
CA GLY A 114 -8.25 6.59 -11.90
C GLY A 114 -8.64 5.70 -10.73
N TYR A 115 -8.94 4.41 -10.97
CA TYR A 115 -9.10 3.41 -9.91
C TYR A 115 -7.74 3.00 -9.33
N LEU A 116 -6.78 2.64 -10.18
CA LEU A 116 -5.45 2.24 -9.74
C LEU A 116 -4.71 3.42 -9.10
N ASP A 117 -4.81 4.62 -9.68
CA ASP A 117 -4.22 5.83 -9.11
C ASP A 117 -4.78 6.11 -7.69
N ASN A 118 -6.06 5.82 -7.43
CA ASN A 118 -6.67 5.92 -6.09
C ASN A 118 -6.12 4.86 -5.12
N LYS A 119 -5.96 3.61 -5.57
CA LYS A 119 -5.38 2.54 -4.74
C LYS A 119 -3.92 2.86 -4.38
N ILE A 120 -3.12 3.30 -5.35
CA ILE A 120 -1.74 3.75 -5.14
C ILE A 120 -1.69 4.90 -4.12
N ALA A 121 -2.53 5.93 -4.28
CA ALA A 121 -2.56 7.07 -3.36
C ALA A 121 -2.88 6.66 -1.92
N LYS A 122 -3.85 5.74 -1.73
CA LYS A 122 -4.19 5.22 -0.39
C LYS A 122 -3.06 4.41 0.22
N ALA A 123 -2.41 3.54 -0.56
CA ALA A 123 -1.27 2.76 -0.10
C ALA A 123 -0.05 3.66 0.22
N PHE A 124 0.16 4.70 -0.58
CA PHE A 124 1.21 5.69 -0.37
C PHE A 124 1.01 6.48 0.92
N SER A 125 -0.19 7.01 1.17
CA SER A 125 -0.51 7.73 2.41
C SER A 125 -0.21 6.88 3.65
N LEU A 126 -0.64 5.61 3.66
CA LEU A 126 -0.32 4.70 4.76
C LEU A 126 1.18 4.41 4.87
N SER A 127 1.89 4.36 3.74
CA SER A 127 3.34 4.17 3.74
C SER A 127 4.12 5.34 4.35
N GLU A 128 3.59 6.56 4.23
CA GLU A 128 4.18 7.75 4.85
C GLU A 128 3.90 7.80 6.35
N ASP A 129 2.70 7.41 6.79
CA ASP A 129 2.32 7.41 8.20
C ASP A 129 3.02 6.29 8.99
N PHE A 130 3.28 5.15 8.36
CA PHE A 130 3.77 3.95 9.04
C PHE A 130 5.12 4.13 9.77
N PRO A 131 6.16 4.75 9.18
CA PRO A 131 7.38 5.08 9.90
C PRO A 131 7.14 5.91 11.18
N HIS A 132 6.18 6.84 11.14
CA HIS A 132 5.84 7.68 12.29
C HIS A 132 5.17 6.88 13.40
N ILE A 133 4.26 5.95 13.04
CA ILE A 133 3.61 5.04 13.99
C ILE A 133 4.67 4.18 14.71
N ILE A 134 5.59 3.58 13.96
CA ILE A 134 6.67 2.76 14.54
C ILE A 134 7.57 3.58 15.48
N LYS A 135 7.90 4.82 15.08
CA LYS A 135 8.69 5.73 15.92
C LYS A 135 7.96 6.09 17.21
N ASP A 136 6.65 6.30 17.14
CA ASP A 136 5.83 6.61 18.31
C ASP A 136 5.76 5.41 19.28
N LEU A 137 5.54 4.19 18.77
CA LEU A 137 5.58 2.97 19.58
C LEU A 137 6.92 2.82 20.31
N ARG A 138 8.02 3.06 19.60
CA ARG A 138 9.37 3.07 20.20
C ARG A 138 9.45 4.08 21.34
N HIS A 139 9.00 5.30 21.11
CA HIS A 139 9.06 6.37 22.11
C HIS A 139 8.22 6.03 23.34
N GLN A 140 7.00 5.51 23.16
CA GLN A 140 6.13 5.09 24.26
C GLN A 140 6.76 3.97 25.10
N PHE A 141 7.46 3.03 24.47
CA PHE A 141 8.18 1.97 25.16
C PHE A 141 9.36 2.52 25.98
N GLU A 142 10.21 3.34 25.35
CA GLU A 142 11.34 4.00 26.01
C GLU A 142 10.87 4.86 27.20
N ASP A 143 9.77 5.60 27.04
CA ASP A 143 9.15 6.39 28.11
C ASP A 143 8.66 5.52 29.26
N THR A 144 8.10 4.35 28.97
CA THR A 144 7.65 3.39 29.99
C THR A 144 8.84 2.90 30.83
N LEU A 145 9.96 2.57 30.19
CA LEU A 145 11.19 2.17 30.88
C LEU A 145 11.79 3.34 31.69
N ASN A 146 11.89 4.54 31.10
CA ASN A 146 12.45 5.72 31.74
C ASN A 146 11.64 6.17 32.97
N ARG A 147 10.31 6.08 32.90
CA ARG A 147 9.44 6.37 34.05
C ARG A 147 9.69 5.38 35.19
N ASN A 148 9.83 4.11 34.85
CA ASN A 148 10.12 3.07 35.82
C ASN A 148 11.49 3.29 36.49
N GLU A 149 12.52 3.54 35.69
CA GLU A 149 13.87 3.84 36.16
C GLU A 149 13.86 5.01 37.16
N LYS A 150 13.16 6.11 36.82
CA LYS A 150 13.01 7.26 37.71
C LYS A 150 12.27 6.93 39.01
N MET A 151 11.24 6.08 38.97
CA MET A 151 10.52 5.64 40.16
C MET A 151 11.41 4.80 41.08
N ALA A 152 12.20 3.88 40.51
CA ALA A 152 13.12 3.03 41.23
C ALA A 152 14.27 3.83 41.89
N PHE A 153 14.93 4.71 41.13
CA PHE A 153 16.07 5.50 41.64
C PHE A 153 15.66 6.53 42.71
N ASN A 154 14.55 7.23 42.49
CA ASN A 154 14.09 8.26 43.43
C ASN A 154 13.26 7.69 44.58
N LYS A 155 13.01 6.37 44.61
CA LYS A 155 12.24 5.68 45.66
C LYS A 155 10.87 6.34 45.89
N LEU A 156 10.17 6.69 44.81
CA LEU A 156 8.94 7.48 44.87
C LEU A 156 7.76 6.73 45.51
N ASN A 157 7.85 5.39 45.62
CA ASN A 157 6.83 4.48 46.15
C ASN A 157 7.50 3.29 46.87
N SER A 158 6.71 2.46 47.58
CA SER A 158 7.24 1.18 48.08
C SER A 158 7.68 0.27 46.91
N PRO A 159 8.65 -0.63 47.12
CA PRO A 159 9.08 -1.59 46.11
C PRO A 159 7.91 -2.39 45.51
N GLU A 160 6.92 -2.82 46.30
CA GLU A 160 5.77 -3.57 45.76
C GLU A 160 4.92 -2.71 44.82
N VAL A 161 4.59 -1.48 45.25
CA VAL A 161 3.77 -0.56 44.45
C VAL A 161 4.48 -0.17 43.16
N GLN A 162 5.81 0.04 43.20
CA GLN A 162 6.60 0.36 42.02
C GLN A 162 6.62 -0.80 41.01
N LYS A 163 6.83 -2.04 41.47
CA LYS A 163 6.83 -3.21 40.59
C LYS A 163 5.47 -3.48 39.95
N GLU A 164 4.39 -3.35 40.72
CA GLU A 164 3.05 -3.54 40.20
C GLU A 164 2.71 -2.47 39.15
N GLN A 165 3.05 -1.20 39.41
CA GLN A 165 2.85 -0.13 38.43
C GLN A 165 3.68 -0.36 37.16
N PHE A 166 4.94 -0.80 37.30
CA PHE A 166 5.79 -1.09 36.15
C PHE A 166 5.20 -2.21 35.29
N LYS A 167 4.81 -3.32 35.93
CA LYS A 167 4.16 -4.45 35.28
C LYS A 167 2.89 -4.03 34.55
N ILE A 168 2.01 -3.27 35.19
CA ILE A 168 0.78 -2.76 34.56
C ILE A 168 1.12 -1.93 33.33
N ASN A 169 2.09 -1.02 33.40
CA ASN A 169 2.45 -0.18 32.26
C ASN A 169 2.99 -1.00 31.08
N VAL A 170 3.86 -1.99 31.35
CA VAL A 170 4.41 -2.89 30.32
C VAL A 170 3.29 -3.75 29.70
N GLN A 171 2.36 -4.26 30.51
CA GLN A 171 1.21 -5.04 30.03
C GLN A 171 0.23 -4.19 29.20
N VAL A 172 -0.02 -2.94 29.60
CA VAL A 172 -0.83 -1.98 28.84
C VAL A 172 -0.16 -1.70 27.49
N TYR A 173 1.15 -1.45 27.49
CA TYR A 173 1.91 -1.27 26.26
C TYR A 173 1.81 -2.51 25.35
N GLU A 174 2.03 -3.72 25.88
CA GLU A 174 1.87 -4.97 25.12
C GLU A 174 0.49 -5.06 24.48
N LYS A 175 -0.56 -4.81 25.28
CA LYS A 175 -1.95 -4.86 24.81
C LYS A 175 -2.20 -3.87 23.67
N VAL A 176 -1.75 -2.62 23.80
CA VAL A 176 -1.91 -1.60 22.76
C VAL A 176 -1.21 -2.01 21.47
N VAL A 177 0.04 -2.50 21.55
CA VAL A 177 0.75 -2.97 20.35
C VAL A 177 0.04 -4.15 19.70
N ARG A 178 -0.47 -5.11 20.48
CA ARG A 178 -1.22 -6.25 19.92
C ARG A 178 -2.54 -5.84 19.28
N GLU A 179 -3.33 -5.00 19.94
CA GLU A 179 -4.66 -4.64 19.46
C GLU A 179 -4.64 -3.60 18.34
N ASP A 180 -3.82 -2.57 18.45
CA ASP A 180 -3.81 -1.46 17.50
C ASP A 180 -2.81 -1.69 16.36
N MET A 181 -1.57 -2.10 16.67
CA MET A 181 -0.56 -2.28 15.64
C MET A 181 -0.77 -3.58 14.85
N LEU A 182 -0.72 -4.72 15.54
CA LEU A 182 -0.89 -6.05 14.92
C LEU A 182 -2.35 -6.33 14.54
N GLY A 183 -3.32 -5.88 15.35
CA GLY A 183 -4.74 -6.15 15.11
C GLY A 183 -5.41 -5.25 14.06
N LYS A 184 -4.88 -4.04 13.79
CA LYS A 184 -5.55 -3.05 12.93
C LYS A 184 -4.62 -2.42 11.89
N ASN A 185 -3.53 -1.77 12.32
CA ASN A 185 -2.72 -0.94 11.44
C ASN A 185 -1.99 -1.76 10.37
N ILE A 186 -1.29 -2.83 10.77
CA ILE A 186 -0.59 -3.74 9.85
C ILE A 186 -1.58 -4.43 8.88
N PRO A 187 -2.67 -5.07 9.36
CA PRO A 187 -3.68 -5.67 8.48
C PRO A 187 -4.30 -4.68 7.50
N MET A 188 -4.61 -3.47 7.94
CA MET A 188 -5.14 -2.42 7.07
C MET A 188 -4.14 -2.07 5.97
N TYR A 189 -2.85 -1.98 6.32
CA TYR A 189 -1.82 -1.64 5.36
C TYR A 189 -1.59 -2.78 4.35
N PHE A 190 -1.50 -4.04 4.80
CA PHE A 190 -1.49 -5.21 3.90
C PHE A 190 -2.66 -5.20 2.94
N LYS A 191 -3.88 -4.97 3.44
CA LYS A 191 -5.08 -4.91 2.62
C LYS A 191 -4.94 -3.86 1.51
N LYS A 192 -4.41 -2.67 1.81
CA LYS A 192 -4.25 -1.61 0.81
C LYS A 192 -3.14 -1.89 -0.20
N LEU A 193 -2.04 -2.49 0.23
CA LEU A 193 -0.99 -2.95 -0.67
C LEU A 193 -1.50 -4.08 -1.59
N THR A 194 -2.23 -5.05 -1.05
CA THR A 194 -2.80 -6.17 -1.82
C THR A 194 -3.89 -5.70 -2.80
N GLU A 195 -4.80 -4.81 -2.38
CA GLU A 195 -5.76 -4.17 -3.29
C GLU A 195 -5.04 -3.48 -4.47
N THR A 196 -3.92 -2.81 -4.19
CA THR A 196 -3.09 -2.15 -5.21
C THR A 196 -2.40 -3.15 -6.12
N LEU A 197 -1.79 -4.20 -5.56
CA LEU A 197 -1.12 -5.27 -6.29
C LEU A 197 -2.05 -5.98 -7.27
N VAL A 198 -3.25 -6.36 -6.81
CA VAL A 198 -4.27 -7.01 -7.65
C VAL A 198 -4.69 -6.07 -8.77
N ALA A 199 -4.92 -4.79 -8.47
CA ALA A 199 -5.27 -3.80 -9.48
C ALA A 199 -4.17 -3.63 -10.54
N ILE A 200 -2.89 -3.65 -10.15
CA ILE A 200 -1.74 -3.60 -11.06
C ILE A 200 -1.73 -4.84 -11.96
N ARG A 201 -1.82 -6.04 -11.38
CA ARG A 201 -1.82 -7.33 -12.11
C ARG A 201 -2.98 -7.46 -13.08
N GLN A 202 -4.17 -7.01 -12.68
CA GLN A 202 -5.34 -7.04 -13.55
C GLN A 202 -5.20 -6.05 -14.71
N LYS A 203 -4.67 -4.87 -14.44
CA LYS A 203 -4.43 -3.87 -15.47
C LYS A 203 -3.31 -4.26 -16.43
N SER A 204 -2.26 -4.95 -15.97
CA SER A 204 -1.17 -5.42 -16.81
C SER A 204 -1.60 -6.54 -17.76
N LYS A 205 -2.51 -7.41 -17.31
CA LYS A 205 -3.14 -8.48 -18.13
C LYS A 205 -4.07 -7.93 -19.21
N MET A 206 -4.80 -6.85 -18.93
CA MET A 206 -5.77 -6.26 -19.86
C MET A 206 -5.11 -5.27 -20.84
N SER A 207 -5.59 -5.22 -22.08
CA SER A 207 -5.22 -4.12 -22.98
C SER A 207 -5.77 -2.79 -22.44
N SER A 208 -5.09 -1.67 -22.69
CA SER A 208 -5.58 -0.35 -22.25
C SER A 208 -6.98 -0.02 -22.76
N ILE A 209 -7.35 -0.56 -23.92
CA ILE A 209 -8.70 -0.43 -24.52
C ILE A 209 -9.69 -1.32 -23.77
N GLY A 210 -9.34 -2.59 -23.52
CA GLY A 210 -10.18 -3.52 -22.76
C GLY A 210 -10.47 -3.01 -21.35
N TRP A 211 -9.47 -2.43 -20.68
CA TRP A 211 -9.63 -1.78 -19.39
C TRP A 211 -10.64 -0.62 -19.45
N LYS A 212 -10.54 0.24 -20.47
CA LYS A 212 -11.45 1.38 -20.65
C LYS A 212 -12.88 0.92 -20.96
N ILE A 213 -13.08 -0.07 -21.83
CA ILE A 213 -14.41 -0.61 -22.14
C ILE A 213 -15.05 -1.25 -20.89
N LYS A 214 -14.25 -1.97 -20.11
CA LYS A 214 -14.73 -2.70 -18.93
C LYS A 214 -14.94 -1.80 -17.71
N PHE A 215 -14.21 -0.69 -17.57
CA PHE A 215 -14.16 0.08 -16.33
C PHE A 215 -14.13 1.60 -16.47
N ASP A 216 -14.15 2.18 -17.68
CA ASP A 216 -14.31 3.63 -17.84
C ASP A 216 -15.78 3.97 -18.15
N PRO A 217 -16.51 4.62 -17.23
CA PRO A 217 -17.90 4.99 -17.48
C PRO A 217 -18.06 5.92 -18.69
N ARG A 218 -17.03 6.68 -19.08
CA ARG A 218 -17.06 7.54 -20.28
C ARG A 218 -17.22 6.75 -21.58
N TRP A 219 -16.82 5.48 -21.59
CA TRP A 219 -16.97 4.60 -22.74
C TRP A 219 -18.36 3.94 -22.82
N ARG A 220 -19.11 3.92 -21.72
CA ARG A 220 -20.49 3.39 -21.68
C ARG A 220 -21.54 4.48 -21.75
N TRP A 221 -21.21 5.68 -21.26
CA TRP A 221 -22.11 6.81 -21.12
C TRP A 221 -21.43 8.05 -21.73
N TYR A 222 -21.69 8.28 -23.02
CA TYR A 222 -21.26 9.48 -23.76
C TYR A 222 -22.00 10.75 -23.23
N PRO A 223 -21.58 11.96 -23.62
CA PRO A 223 -21.18 13.10 -22.79
C PRO A 223 -22.33 13.91 -22.11
N TYR A 224 -23.51 13.32 -21.92
CA TYR A 224 -24.72 14.01 -21.45
C TYR A 224 -24.91 14.03 -19.93
N LEU A 225 -23.94 13.53 -19.18
CA LEU A 225 -24.02 13.52 -17.72
C LEU A 225 -23.51 14.85 -17.17
N SER A 226 -24.32 15.50 -16.33
CA SER A 226 -23.87 16.62 -15.51
C SER A 226 -22.66 16.19 -14.66
N LYS A 227 -21.82 17.14 -14.23
CA LYS A 227 -20.62 16.83 -13.41
C LYS A 227 -20.97 15.92 -12.22
N LYS A 228 -22.11 16.17 -11.57
CA LYS A 228 -22.59 15.38 -10.42
C LYS A 228 -22.88 13.93 -10.80
N SER A 229 -23.64 13.69 -11.88
CA SER A 229 -23.97 12.32 -12.31
C SER A 229 -22.76 11.55 -12.86
N TYR A 230 -21.74 12.24 -13.37
CA TYR A 230 -20.45 11.63 -13.70
C TYR A 230 -19.71 11.08 -12.47
N PHE A 231 -19.63 11.86 -11.39
CA PHE A 231 -18.96 11.41 -10.15
C PHE A 231 -19.68 10.21 -9.51
N GLU A 232 -21.01 10.24 -9.48
CA GLU A 232 -21.82 9.12 -8.99
C GLU A 232 -21.61 7.86 -9.84
N ALA A 233 -21.58 7.99 -11.18
CA ALA A 233 -21.28 6.88 -12.07
C ALA A 233 -19.86 6.34 -11.89
N ARG A 234 -18.87 7.22 -11.69
CA ARG A 234 -17.48 6.83 -11.39
C ARG A 234 -17.38 6.05 -10.08
N ALA A 235 -18.03 6.50 -9.02
CA ALA A 235 -18.05 5.81 -7.74
C ALA A 235 -18.63 4.40 -7.88
N LYS A 236 -19.79 4.26 -8.51
CA LYS A 236 -20.41 2.94 -8.79
C LYS A 236 -19.50 1.99 -9.58
N VAL A 237 -18.70 2.52 -10.50
CA VAL A 237 -17.73 1.69 -11.24
C VAL A 237 -16.55 1.27 -10.37
N MET A 238 -16.05 2.16 -9.50
CA MET A 238 -15.02 1.79 -8.52
C MET A 238 -15.52 0.70 -7.56
N ASP A 239 -16.76 0.79 -7.08
CA ASP A 239 -17.36 -0.23 -6.21
C ASP A 239 -17.47 -1.59 -6.92
N LYS A 240 -17.87 -1.58 -8.19
CA LYS A 240 -17.90 -2.80 -9.01
C LYS A 240 -16.51 -3.41 -9.20
N MET A 241 -15.48 -2.57 -9.34
CA MET A 241 -14.10 -3.04 -9.43
C MET A 241 -13.64 -3.65 -8.11
N ASP A 242 -13.96 -3.03 -6.97
CA ASP A 242 -13.66 -3.58 -5.65
C ASP A 242 -14.32 -4.95 -5.46
N ILE A 243 -15.60 -5.10 -5.82
CA ILE A 243 -16.30 -6.40 -5.78
C ILE A 243 -15.64 -7.40 -6.72
N HIS A 244 -15.27 -6.97 -7.94
CA HIS A 244 -14.66 -7.85 -8.94
C HIS A 244 -13.29 -8.38 -8.51
N PHE A 245 -12.49 -7.56 -7.84
CA PHE A 245 -11.12 -7.91 -7.42
C PHE A 245 -11.06 -8.55 -6.03
N LYS A 246 -12.11 -8.42 -5.22
CA LYS A 246 -12.17 -8.95 -3.85
C LYS A 246 -11.74 -10.42 -3.73
N PRO A 247 -12.18 -11.38 -4.57
CA PRO A 247 -11.77 -12.78 -4.42
C PRO A 247 -10.25 -12.99 -4.53
N GLU A 248 -9.58 -12.23 -5.41
CA GLU A 248 -8.12 -12.32 -5.57
C GLU A 248 -7.39 -11.60 -4.44
N VAL A 249 -7.94 -10.50 -3.93
CA VAL A 249 -7.43 -9.82 -2.74
C VAL A 249 -7.48 -10.73 -1.52
N ASP A 250 -8.64 -11.34 -1.26
CA ASP A 250 -8.85 -12.23 -0.11
C ASP A 250 -7.94 -13.47 -0.20
N LYS A 251 -7.70 -14.00 -1.41
CA LYS A 251 -6.75 -15.10 -1.65
C LYS A 251 -5.32 -14.72 -1.25
N ILE A 252 -4.83 -13.58 -1.72
CA ILE A 252 -3.45 -13.14 -1.43
C ILE A 252 -3.28 -12.81 0.05
N LEU A 253 -4.28 -12.17 0.68
CA LEU A 253 -4.23 -11.90 2.13
C LEU A 253 -4.13 -13.19 2.93
N LYS A 254 -4.90 -14.22 2.57
CA LYS A 254 -4.81 -15.54 3.21
C LYS A 254 -3.44 -16.19 3.01
N GLU A 255 -2.85 -16.06 1.83
CA GLU A 255 -1.48 -16.57 1.55
C GLU A 255 -0.43 -15.85 2.41
N ILE A 256 -0.56 -14.53 2.61
CA ILE A 256 0.32 -13.76 3.51
C ILE A 256 0.16 -14.26 4.95
N GLU A 257 -1.07 -14.36 5.45
CA GLU A 257 -1.36 -14.86 6.81
C GLU A 257 -0.83 -16.30 7.04
N GLU A 258 -0.90 -17.16 6.02
CA GLU A 258 -0.39 -18.54 6.10
C GLU A 258 1.14 -18.58 6.09
N SER A 259 1.80 -17.67 5.37
CA SER A 259 3.27 -17.60 5.31
C SER A 259 3.94 -17.10 6.61
N GLN A 260 3.14 -16.55 7.53
CA GLN A 260 3.59 -15.96 8.79
C GLN A 260 3.42 -16.91 9.99
N LYS A 261 2.74 -18.05 9.82
CA LYS A 261 2.58 -19.11 10.83
C LYS A 261 3.68 -20.15 10.74
#